data_AF-A0A2J6N1C2-F1
#
_entry.id   AF-A0A2J6N1C2-F1
#
_cell.length_a   1.000
_cell.length_b   1.000
_cell.length_c   1.000
_cell.angle_alpha   90.00
_cell.angle_beta   90.00
_cell.angle_gamma   90.00
#
_symmetry.space_group_name_H-M   'P 1'
#
loop_
_entity.id
_entity.type
_entity.pdbx_description
1 polymer ?
#
loop_
_entity_poly.entity_id
_entity_poly.type
_entity_poly.pdbx_seq_one_letter_code
_entity_poly.pdbx_strand_id
1 'polypeptide(L)'
;MFMGGAEQLEVGTPWGWNSTAVKVTVTNAGGSTVTITKARVNNTEITFTTPATLQPKTSTTLTVDLTGQPWTFQQGYQYTIVIITQNNREFPTTGTYTP
;
A
#
# COMPACT_ATOMS: atom_id res chain seq x y z
N MET A 1 16.53 -22.49 -14.52
CA MET A 1 17.20 -21.43 -13.74
C MET A 1 16.17 -20.82 -12.80
N PHE A 2 16.28 -21.07 -11.50
CA PHE A 2 15.36 -20.52 -10.50
C PHE A 2 16.06 -19.33 -9.85
N MET A 3 15.80 -18.12 -10.35
CA MET A 3 16.18 -16.93 -9.60
C MET A 3 15.24 -16.85 -8.39
N GLY A 4 15.80 -16.75 -7.18
CA GLY A 4 15.06 -16.66 -5.93
C GLY A 4 13.95 -15.62 -6.02
N GLY A 5 12.73 -16.06 -5.72
CA GLY A 5 11.53 -15.24 -5.81
C GLY A 5 11.57 -14.08 -4.84
N ALA A 6 12.07 -12.93 -5.30
CA ALA A 6 11.83 -11.66 -4.62
C ALA A 6 10.31 -11.44 -4.57
N GLU A 7 9.83 -10.87 -3.46
CA GLU A 7 8.43 -10.45 -3.37
C GLU A 7 8.12 -9.51 -4.54
N GLN A 8 7.04 -9.79 -5.26
CA GLN A 8 6.57 -8.98 -6.38
C GLN A 8 5.15 -8.54 -6.09
N LEU A 9 5.02 -7.29 -5.63
CA LEU A 9 3.75 -6.62 -5.50
C LEU A 9 3.59 -5.55 -6.57
N GLU A 10 2.46 -5.58 -7.24
CA GLU A 10 1.98 -4.46 -8.05
C GLU A 10 1.03 -3.66 -7.16
N VAL A 11 1.28 -2.35 -7.05
CA VAL A 11 0.50 -1.44 -6.23
C VAL A 11 -0.27 -0.50 -7.16
N GLY A 12 -1.59 -0.59 -7.13
CA GLY A 12 -2.47 0.25 -7.95
C GLY A 12 -2.45 1.71 -7.52
N THR A 13 -3.10 2.56 -8.32
CA THR A 13 -3.33 3.95 -7.97
C THR A 13 -4.27 4.05 -6.76
N PRO A 14 -3.91 4.80 -5.71
CA PRO A 14 -4.78 4.98 -4.55
C PRO A 14 -6.11 5.66 -4.91
N TRP A 15 -7.20 5.23 -4.28
CA TRP A 15 -8.57 5.68 -4.57
C TRP A 15 -9.42 5.72 -3.30
N GLY A 16 -10.64 6.26 -3.42
CA GLY A 16 -11.61 6.30 -2.31
C GLY A 16 -11.11 7.15 -1.15
N TRP A 17 -10.33 8.18 -1.45
CA TRP A 17 -9.78 9.07 -0.45
C TRP A 17 -10.88 9.78 0.33
N ASN A 18 -10.70 9.87 1.64
CA ASN A 18 -11.51 10.69 2.53
C ASN A 18 -10.62 11.28 3.64
N SER A 19 -11.21 11.97 4.61
CA SER A 19 -10.46 12.65 5.68
C SER A 19 -9.66 11.72 6.60
N THR A 20 -9.98 10.42 6.64
CA THR A 20 -9.36 9.48 7.58
C THR A 20 -8.84 8.21 6.91
N ALA A 21 -9.02 8.02 5.61
CA ALA A 21 -8.55 6.80 4.96
C ALA A 21 -8.33 6.97 3.46
N VAL A 22 -7.51 6.06 2.91
CA VAL A 22 -7.31 5.85 1.48
C VAL A 22 -7.26 4.36 1.18
N LYS A 23 -7.76 3.95 0.02
CA LYS A 23 -7.72 2.56 -0.44
C LYS A 23 -6.67 2.36 -1.52
N VAL A 24 -6.04 1.20 -1.50
CA VAL A 24 -5.07 0.76 -2.51
C VAL A 24 -5.32 -0.69 -2.85
N THR A 25 -5.41 -0.99 -4.14
CA THR A 25 -5.40 -2.38 -4.61
C THR A 25 -3.96 -2.84 -4.73
N VAL A 26 -3.64 -3.98 -4.14
CA VAL A 26 -2.34 -4.64 -4.24
C VAL A 26 -2.51 -6.02 -4.85
N THR A 27 -1.63 -6.36 -5.78
CA THR A 27 -1.63 -7.65 -6.47
C THR A 27 -0.29 -8.34 -6.24
N ASN A 28 -0.32 -9.59 -5.76
CA ASN A 28 0.86 -10.42 -5.69
C ASN A 28 1.15 -11.02 -7.08
N ALA A 29 2.01 -10.34 -7.84
CA ALA A 29 2.46 -10.80 -9.15
C ALA A 29 3.52 -11.91 -9.06
N GLY A 30 4.02 -12.22 -7.86
CA GLY A 30 5.06 -13.21 -7.63
C GLY A 30 4.58 -14.66 -7.64
N GLY A 31 5.52 -15.56 -7.39
CA GLY A 31 5.28 -17.00 -7.20
C GLY A 31 5.21 -17.45 -5.74
N SER A 32 5.41 -16.54 -4.78
CA SER A 32 5.44 -16.82 -3.34
C SER A 32 4.42 -15.96 -2.60
N THR A 33 3.97 -16.43 -1.44
CA THR A 33 3.09 -15.67 -0.55
C THR A 33 3.78 -14.39 -0.06
N VAL A 34 3.03 -13.28 -0.01
CA VAL A 34 3.50 -11.99 0.52
C VAL A 34 2.61 -11.55 1.67
N THR A 35 3.23 -11.15 2.78
CA THR A 35 2.54 -10.58 3.93
C THR A 35 2.82 -9.09 4.01
N ILE A 36 1.77 -8.28 4.05
CA ILE A 36 1.83 -6.82 4.13
C ILE A 36 1.52 -6.41 5.56
N THR A 37 2.41 -5.64 6.18
CA THR A 37 2.32 -5.29 7.62
C THR A 37 2.17 -3.79 7.84
N LYS A 38 2.64 -2.97 6.90
CA LYS A 38 2.68 -1.52 7.06
C LYS A 38 2.45 -0.79 5.75
N ALA A 39 2.08 0.47 5.85
CA ALA A 39 2.16 1.44 4.77
C ALA A 39 2.91 2.68 5.26
N ARG A 40 3.46 3.48 4.34
CA ARG A 40 4.02 4.79 4.65
C ARG A 40 3.38 5.82 3.72
N VAL A 41 2.75 6.84 4.29
CA VAL A 41 2.14 7.94 3.54
C VAL A 41 2.90 9.21 3.92
N ASN A 42 3.41 9.95 2.93
CA ASN A 42 4.17 11.19 3.17
C ASN A 42 5.22 11.08 4.29
N ASN A 43 5.97 9.97 4.30
CA ASN A 43 7.00 9.64 5.28
C ASN A 43 6.53 9.27 6.70
N THR A 44 5.22 9.19 6.97
CA THR A 44 4.68 8.63 8.23
C THR A 44 4.32 7.17 8.03
N GLU A 45 4.85 6.31 8.90
CA GLU A 45 4.54 4.89 8.93
C GLU A 45 3.21 4.61 9.63
N ILE A 46 2.41 3.74 9.02
CA ILE A 46 1.11 3.27 9.49
C ILE A 46 1.19 1.75 9.55
N THR A 47 1.08 1.19 10.74
CA THR A 47 1.07 -0.27 10.94
C THR A 47 -0.36 -0.79 10.84
N PHE A 48 -0.58 -1.82 10.02
CA PHE A 48 -1.88 -2.47 9.94
C PHE A 48 -2.12 -3.31 11.20
N THR A 49 -3.26 -3.11 11.85
CA THR A 49 -3.67 -3.93 13.01
C THR A 49 -3.84 -5.40 12.62
N THR A 50 -4.29 -5.65 11.39
CA THR A 50 -4.38 -6.98 10.79
C THR A 50 -3.52 -7.02 9.54
N PRO A 51 -2.39 -7.75 9.53
CA PRO A 51 -1.59 -7.96 8.34
C PRO A 51 -2.39 -8.61 7.22
N ALA A 52 -2.13 -8.21 5.97
CA ALA A 52 -2.77 -8.80 4.79
C ALA A 52 -1.84 -9.80 4.12
N THR A 53 -2.26 -11.06 4.03
CA THR A 53 -1.50 -12.14 3.39
C THR A 53 -2.08 -12.46 2.02
N LEU A 54 -1.29 -12.31 0.97
CA LEU A 54 -1.68 -12.59 -0.41
C LEU A 54 -0.98 -13.85 -0.92
N GLN A 55 -1.77 -14.80 -1.38
CA GLN A 55 -1.27 -15.95 -2.14
C GLN A 55 -0.71 -15.49 -3.51
N PRO A 56 0.10 -16.31 -4.19
CA PRO A 56 0.55 -16.00 -5.54
C PRO A 56 -0.62 -15.69 -6.48
N LYS A 57 -0.47 -14.65 -7.30
CA LYS A 57 -1.43 -14.22 -8.33
C LYS A 57 -2.81 -13.80 -7.80
N THR A 58 -2.90 -13.42 -6.53
CA THR A 58 -4.13 -12.85 -5.96
C THR A 58 -4.00 -11.35 -5.73
N SER A 59 -5.15 -10.69 -5.62
CA SER A 59 -5.24 -9.27 -5.30
C SER A 59 -6.10 -9.05 -4.07
N THR A 60 -5.82 -7.98 -3.35
CA THR A 60 -6.70 -7.50 -2.27
C THR A 60 -6.74 -5.98 -2.26
N THR A 61 -7.73 -5.42 -1.57
CA THR A 61 -7.80 -3.99 -1.29
C THR A 61 -7.35 -3.74 0.14
N LEU A 62 -6.31 -2.93 0.29
CA LEU A 62 -5.87 -2.40 1.57
C LEU A 62 -6.58 -1.08 1.83
N THR A 63 -7.01 -0.87 3.07
CA THR A 63 -7.44 0.44 3.56
C THR A 63 -6.35 0.97 4.48
N VAL A 64 -5.71 2.06 4.09
CA VAL A 64 -4.72 2.76 4.90
C VAL A 64 -5.47 3.77 5.75
N ASP A 65 -5.52 3.51 7.06
CA ASP A 65 -6.14 4.38 8.05
C ASP A 65 -5.19 5.54 8.38
N LEU A 66 -5.67 6.76 8.18
CA LEU A 66 -4.98 8.04 8.37
C LEU A 66 -5.54 8.79 9.59
N THR A 67 -6.38 8.13 10.41
CA THR A 67 -6.98 8.75 11.60
C THR A 67 -5.91 9.34 12.52
N GLY A 68 -6.12 10.59 12.93
CA GLY A 68 -5.20 11.31 13.81
C GLY A 68 -3.94 11.87 13.12
N GLN A 69 -3.79 11.68 11.80
CA GLN A 69 -2.69 12.29 11.05
C GLN A 69 -3.03 13.74 10.69
N PRO A 70 -2.04 14.66 10.70
CA PRO A 70 -2.26 16.09 10.48
C PRO A 70 -2.46 16.46 8.99
N TRP A 71 -2.83 15.50 8.14
CA TRP A 71 -2.92 15.72 6.70
C TRP A 71 -4.30 16.19 6.29
N THR A 72 -4.34 17.36 5.66
CA THR A 72 -5.49 17.81 4.87
C THR A 72 -5.14 17.63 3.40
N PHE A 73 -5.67 16.57 2.79
CA PHE A 73 -5.53 16.39 1.34
C PHE A 73 -6.45 17.39 0.65
N GLN A 74 -5.85 18.40 0.03
CA GLN A 74 -6.57 19.35 -0.84
C GLN A 74 -6.58 18.81 -2.27
N GLN A 75 -7.62 19.13 -3.05
CA GLN A 75 -7.67 18.78 -4.48
C GLN A 75 -6.35 19.19 -5.15
N GLY A 76 -5.74 18.27 -5.91
CA GLY A 76 -4.46 18.52 -6.56
C GLY A 76 -3.23 18.17 -5.71
N TYR A 77 -3.39 17.77 -4.45
CA TYR A 77 -2.27 17.35 -3.61
C TYR A 77 -1.59 16.10 -4.16
N GLN A 78 -0.27 16.17 -4.39
CA GLN A 78 0.52 15.01 -4.79
C GLN A 78 0.90 14.17 -3.57
N TYR A 79 0.68 12.87 -3.65
CA TYR A 79 1.01 11.94 -2.57
C TYR A 79 1.95 10.84 -3.03
N THR A 80 2.67 10.28 -2.06
CA THR A 80 3.37 9.00 -2.19
C THR A 80 2.91 8.07 -1.08
N ILE A 81 2.41 6.89 -1.47
CA ILE A 81 2.09 5.79 -0.56
C ILE A 81 3.08 4.67 -0.83
N VAL A 82 3.71 4.14 0.21
CA VAL A 82 4.63 3.00 0.11
C VAL A 82 4.02 1.83 0.86
N ILE A 83 3.74 0.74 0.16
CA ILE A 83 3.32 -0.51 0.79
C ILE A 83 4.56 -1.26 1.26
N ILE A 84 4.56 -1.72 2.50
CA ILE A 84 5.72 -2.34 3.14
C ILE A 84 5.35 -3.75 3.61
N THR A 85 6.12 -4.73 3.13
CA THR A 85 5.93 -6.14 3.50
C THR A 85 6.57 -6.47 4.85
N GLN A 86 6.24 -7.65 5.38
CA GLN A 86 6.87 -8.19 6.58
C GLN A 86 8.40 -8.29 6.45
N ASN A 87 8.91 -8.48 5.23
CA ASN A 87 10.34 -8.52 4.94
C ASN A 87 10.96 -7.12 4.69
N ASN A 88 10.23 -6.05 5.02
CA ASN A 88 10.61 -4.66 4.78
C ASN A 88 10.89 -4.32 3.31
N ARG A 89 10.24 -5.02 2.37
CA ARG A 89 10.26 -4.60 0.96
C ARG A 89 9.25 -3.48 0.76
N GLU A 90 9.69 -2.45 0.05
CA GLU A 90 8.91 -1.24 -0.21
C GLU A 90 8.39 -1.23 -1.65
N PHE A 91 7.09 -0.98 -1.80
CA PHE A 91 6.41 -0.87 -3.09
C PHE A 91 5.66 0.47 -3.17
N PRO A 92 6.28 1.51 -3.75
CA PRO A 92 5.71 2.83 -3.82
C PRO A 92 4.63 2.95 -4.91
N THR A 93 3.66 3.81 -4.66
CA THR A 93 2.70 4.33 -5.64
C THR A 93 2.52 5.83 -5.40
N THR A 94 2.30 6.56 -6.47
CA THR A 94 2.11 8.02 -6.43
C THR A 94 0.81 8.39 -7.13
N GLY A 95 0.34 9.61 -6.88
CA GLY A 95 -0.82 10.13 -7.55
C GLY A 95 -1.18 11.52 -7.09
N THR A 96 -2.36 11.96 -7.52
CA THR A 96 -2.90 13.27 -7.17
C THR A 96 -4.26 13.06 -6.52
N TYR A 97 -4.44 13.62 -5.33
CA TYR A 97 -5.72 13.59 -4.64
C TYR A 97 -6.76 14.34 -5.48
N THR A 98 -7.73 13.58 -5.98
CA THR A 98 -8.89 14.04 -6.73
C THR A 98 -10.13 13.48 -6.02
N PRO A 99 -10.76 14.27 -5.13
CA PRO A 99 -11.93 13.81 -4.39
C PRO A 99 -13.13 13.55 -5.31
#